data_AF-A0A920UG84-F1
#
_entry.id   AF-A0A920UG84-F1
#
_cell.length_a   1.000
_cell.length_b   1.000
_cell.length_c   1.000
_cell.angle_alpha   90.00
_cell.angle_beta   90.00
_cell.angle_gamma   90.00
#
_symmetry.space_group_name_H-M   'P 1'
#
loop_
_entity.id
_entity.type
_entity.pdbx_description
1 polymer ?
#
loop_
_entity_poly.entity_id
_entity_poly.type
_entity_poly.pdbx_seq_one_letter_code
_entity_poly.pdbx_strand_id
1 'polypeptide(L)'
;MVVALNPLHKAAEIKRVVVSTYQSTAGAGAKGMNELLNQTRAWANGEAMEVSSFPSQILFNLFPHVDIFMENGYTKEEMKMINETKKIMKAPKWEFPQLA
;
A
#
# COMPACT_ATOMS: atom_id res chain seq x y z
N MET A 1 3.29 -9.60 -5.00
CA MET A 1 4.38 -9.99 -4.07
C MET A 1 4.59 -11.51 -4.02
N VAL A 2 3.62 -12.29 -3.52
CA VAL A 2 3.80 -13.74 -3.28
C VAL A 2 4.20 -14.58 -4.51
N VAL A 3 3.76 -14.20 -5.71
CA VAL A 3 4.18 -14.84 -6.97
C VAL A 3 5.70 -14.81 -7.14
N ALA A 4 6.34 -13.69 -6.79
CA ALA A 4 7.80 -13.54 -6.87
C ALA A 4 8.51 -14.24 -5.70
N LEU A 5 7.96 -14.18 -4.48
CA LEU A 5 8.60 -14.74 -3.29
C LEU A 5 8.53 -16.28 -3.23
N ASN A 6 7.45 -16.88 -3.73
CA ASN A 6 7.22 -18.33 -3.62
C ASN A 6 8.33 -19.19 -4.26
N PRO A 7 8.79 -18.96 -5.50
CA PRO A 7 9.90 -19.75 -6.06
C PRO A 7 11.20 -19.57 -5.27
N LEU A 8 11.49 -18.35 -4.80
CA LEU A 8 12.66 -18.08 -3.96
C LEU A 8 12.60 -18.85 -2.64
N HIS A 9 11.45 -18.82 -1.96
CA HIS A 9 11.24 -19.53 -0.70
C HIS A 9 11.37 -21.06 -0.84
N LYS A 10 10.94 -21.62 -1.98
CA LYS A 10 11.12 -23.05 -2.28
C LYS A 10 12.58 -23.42 -2.56
N ALA A 11 13.34 -22.53 -3.16
CA ALA A 11 14.77 -22.75 -3.43
C ALA A 11 15.63 -22.56 -2.18
N ALA A 12 15.29 -21.59 -1.33
CA ALA A 12 15.93 -21.34 -0.05
C ALA A 12 14.95 -20.67 0.91
N GLU A 13 14.93 -21.10 2.16
CA GLU A 13 14.00 -20.57 3.16
C GLU A 13 14.24 -19.06 3.39
N ILE A 14 13.32 -18.23 2.87
CA ILE A 14 13.26 -16.80 3.18
C ILE A 14 13.05 -16.61 4.70
N LYS A 15 13.95 -15.85 5.33
CA LYS A 15 13.89 -15.53 6.77
C LYS A 15 13.28 -14.16 7.07
N ARG A 16 13.38 -13.20 6.14
CA ARG A 16 12.87 -11.84 6.30
C ARG A 16 12.55 -11.23 4.95
N VAL A 17 11.46 -10.47 4.90
CA VAL A 17 11.08 -9.62 3.76
C VAL A 17 10.91 -8.20 4.29
N VAL A 18 11.52 -7.25 3.59
CA VAL A 18 11.27 -5.82 3.78
C VAL A 18 10.76 -5.31 2.44
N VAL A 19 9.59 -4.65 2.44
CA VAL A 19 8.95 -4.17 1.22
C VAL A 19 8.41 -2.77 1.47
N SER A 20 8.57 -1.90 0.48
CA SER A 20 7.92 -0.59 0.41
C SER A 20 7.06 -0.58 -0.84
N THR A 21 5.80 -0.19 -0.71
CA THR A 21 4.85 -0.25 -1.81
C THR A 21 4.74 1.11 -2.51
N TYR A 22 4.54 1.08 -3.82
CA TYR A 22 4.23 2.24 -4.64
C TYR A 22 2.87 1.97 -5.29
N GLN A 23 1.81 2.18 -4.52
CA GLN A 23 0.45 1.81 -4.92
C GLN A 23 -0.19 2.92 -5.75
N SER A 24 -0.78 2.55 -6.89
CA SER A 24 -1.51 3.47 -7.75
C SER A 24 -2.86 3.90 -7.12
N THR A 25 -3.37 5.06 -7.52
CA THR A 25 -4.70 5.56 -7.09
C THR A 25 -5.87 4.68 -7.51
N ALA A 26 -5.67 3.80 -8.51
CA ALA A 26 -6.66 2.79 -8.88
C ALA A 26 -7.00 1.82 -7.73
N GLY A 27 -6.11 1.65 -6.75
CA GLY A 27 -6.41 0.87 -5.53
C GLY A 27 -7.54 1.47 -4.68
N ALA A 28 -7.78 2.78 -4.77
CA ALA A 28 -8.90 3.47 -4.14
C ALA A 28 -10.18 3.48 -5.04
N GLY A 29 -10.16 2.72 -6.14
CA GLY A 29 -11.26 2.61 -7.08
C GLY A 29 -11.44 3.85 -7.97
N ALA A 30 -12.58 3.91 -8.65
CA ALA A 30 -12.88 4.95 -9.64
C ALA A 30 -12.78 6.37 -9.06
N LYS A 31 -13.17 6.57 -7.79
CA LYS A 31 -13.10 7.87 -7.12
C LYS A 31 -11.66 8.37 -6.99
N GLY A 32 -10.74 7.53 -6.52
CA GLY A 32 -9.33 7.89 -6.39
C GLY A 32 -8.66 8.19 -7.75
N MET A 33 -9.02 7.46 -8.80
CA MET A 33 -8.53 7.78 -10.15
C MET A 33 -9.07 9.12 -10.66
N ASN A 34 -10.36 9.37 -10.47
CA ASN A 34 -11.01 10.60 -10.91
C ASN A 34 -10.42 11.82 -10.19
N GLU A 35 -10.14 11.71 -8.89
CA GLU A 35 -9.51 12.80 -8.14
C GLU A 35 -8.12 13.12 -8.66
N LEU A 36 -7.26 12.13 -8.91
CA LEU A 36 -5.93 12.38 -9.49
C LEU A 36 -6.05 13.07 -10.86
N LEU A 37 -6.98 12.61 -11.70
CA LEU A 37 -7.22 13.20 -13.02
C LEU A 37 -7.72 14.65 -12.92
N ASN A 38 -8.66 14.91 -12.01
CA ASN A 38 -9.21 16.25 -11.81
C ASN A 38 -8.16 17.21 -11.24
N GLN A 39 -7.37 16.78 -10.25
CA GLN A 39 -6.25 17.56 -9.74
C GLN A 39 -5.23 17.85 -10.84
N THR A 40 -4.93 16.88 -11.72
CA THR A 40 -4.01 17.05 -12.86
C THR A 40 -4.52 18.13 -13.82
N ARG A 41 -5.82 18.12 -14.16
CA ARG A 41 -6.44 19.13 -15.03
C ARG A 41 -6.43 20.51 -14.38
N ALA A 42 -6.82 20.59 -13.11
CA ALA A 42 -6.83 21.84 -12.36
C ALA A 42 -5.42 22.46 -12.32
N TRP A 43 -4.39 21.65 -12.01
CA TRP A 43 -3.01 22.09 -12.02
C TRP A 43 -2.56 22.62 -13.39
N ALA A 44 -2.91 21.91 -14.47
CA ALA A 44 -2.56 22.32 -15.83
C ALA A 44 -3.23 23.64 -16.25
N ASN A 45 -4.40 23.96 -15.69
CA ASN A 45 -5.14 25.19 -15.96
C ASN A 45 -4.85 26.33 -14.98
N GLY A 46 -4.03 26.12 -13.95
CA GLY A 46 -3.82 27.10 -12.88
C GLY A 46 -5.02 27.28 -11.94
N GLU A 47 -5.89 26.27 -11.86
CA GLU A 47 -7.07 26.22 -11.00
C GLU A 47 -6.76 25.58 -9.64
N ALA A 48 -7.67 25.76 -8.67
CA ALA A 48 -7.55 25.12 -7.36
C ALA A 48 -7.73 23.59 -7.47
N MET A 49 -6.86 22.83 -6.81
CA MET A 49 -6.96 21.38 -6.72
C MET A 49 -7.86 20.97 -5.55
N GLU A 50 -9.01 20.38 -5.86
CA GLU A 50 -9.95 19.88 -4.87
C GLU A 50 -9.52 18.52 -4.30
N VAL A 51 -9.65 18.35 -2.99
CA VAL A 51 -9.39 17.10 -2.26
C VAL A 51 -10.73 16.48 -1.85
N SER A 52 -10.94 15.20 -2.16
CA SER A 52 -12.24 14.55 -1.92
C SER A 52 -12.18 13.09 -1.45
N SER A 53 -11.38 12.25 -2.10
CA SER A 53 -11.28 10.80 -1.83
C SER A 53 -10.02 10.46 -1.03
N PHE A 54 -8.97 11.26 -1.14
CA PHE A 54 -7.73 11.12 -0.36
C PHE A 54 -7.73 12.07 0.85
N PRO A 55 -6.91 11.81 1.89
CA PRO A 55 -6.82 12.67 3.07
C PRO A 55 -6.17 14.04 2.78
N SER A 56 -5.46 14.14 1.66
CA SER A 56 -4.85 15.38 1.16
C SER A 56 -4.72 15.32 -0.36
N GLN A 57 -4.14 16.36 -0.97
CA GLN A 57 -3.81 16.38 -2.40
C GLN A 57 -2.94 15.16 -2.76
N ILE A 58 -3.32 14.45 -3.81
CA ILE A 58 -2.57 13.28 -4.30
C ILE A 58 -1.64 13.65 -5.46
N LEU A 59 -1.99 14.67 -6.26
CA LEU A 59 -1.12 15.12 -7.33
C LEU A 59 0.21 15.64 -6.76
N PHE A 60 1.32 15.12 -7.30
CA PHE A 60 2.69 15.42 -6.84
C PHE A 60 2.95 15.15 -5.35
N ASN A 61 2.19 14.24 -4.75
CA ASN A 61 2.34 13.89 -3.34
C ASN A 61 2.45 12.38 -3.13
N LEU A 62 2.88 11.97 -1.93
CA LEU A 62 2.96 10.58 -1.49
C LEU A 62 2.35 10.44 -0.10
N PHE A 63 1.58 9.37 0.09
CA PHE A 63 1.07 9.01 1.41
C PHE A 63 1.91 7.86 2.00
N PRO A 64 2.41 8.01 3.24
CA PRO A 64 3.13 6.95 3.93
C PRO A 64 2.19 5.95 4.62
N HIS A 65 0.90 5.94 4.28
CA HIS A 65 -0.08 5.02 4.83
C HIS A 65 -1.19 4.74 3.83
N VAL A 66 -1.72 3.53 3.87
CA VAL A 66 -2.93 3.11 3.14
C VAL A 66 -3.84 2.41 4.14
N ASP A 67 -5.13 2.78 4.14
CA ASP A 67 -6.12 2.35 5.13
C ASP A 67 -5.80 2.89 6.55
N ILE A 68 -6.54 2.46 7.57
CA ILE A 68 -6.42 2.93 8.94
C ILE A 68 -5.17 2.38 9.64
N PHE A 69 -4.65 3.14 10.61
CA PHE A 69 -3.65 2.64 11.56
C PHE A 69 -4.27 1.66 12.54
N MET A 70 -3.48 0.64 12.90
CA MET A 70 -3.78 -0.38 13.89
C MET A 70 -3.00 -0.07 15.19
N GLU A 71 -3.36 -0.73 16.29
CA GLU A 71 -2.72 -0.51 17.60
C GLU A 71 -1.22 -0.78 17.63
N ASN A 72 -0.70 -1.59 16.70
CA ASN A 72 0.70 -1.98 16.60
C ASN A 72 1.55 -1.07 15.68
N GLY A 73 1.04 0.11 15.34
CA GLY A 73 1.73 1.11 14.52
C GLY A 73 1.69 0.86 13.00
N TYR A 74 1.28 -0.33 12.56
CA TYR A 74 1.07 -0.64 11.14
C TYR A 74 -0.28 -0.16 10.65
N THR A 75 -0.42 0.03 9.35
CA THR A 75 -1.73 0.20 8.72
C THR A 75 -2.39 -1.15 8.46
N LYS A 76 -3.71 -1.12 8.27
CA LYS A 76 -4.49 -2.31 7.92
C LYS A 76 -4.05 -2.95 6.60
N GLU A 77 -3.64 -2.16 5.62
CA GLU A 77 -3.09 -2.67 4.35
C GLU A 77 -1.75 -3.38 4.56
N GLU A 78 -0.87 -2.84 5.41
CA GLU A 78 0.40 -3.51 5.77
C GLU A 78 0.14 -4.82 6.52
N MET A 79 -0.80 -4.82 7.47
CA MET A 79 -1.20 -6.05 8.17
C MET A 79 -1.83 -7.08 7.24
N LYS A 80 -2.57 -6.65 6.21
CA LYS A 80 -3.09 -7.53 5.16
C LYS A 80 -1.95 -8.17 4.37
N MET A 81 -0.93 -7.41 3.97
CA MET A 81 0.25 -7.95 3.29
C MET A 81 0.92 -9.04 4.13
N ILE A 82 1.05 -8.82 5.44
CA ILE A 82 1.61 -9.80 6.39
C ILE A 82 0.74 -11.06 6.44
N ASN A 83 -0.55 -10.90 6.74
CA ASN A 83 -1.46 -12.01 7.02
C ASN A 83 -1.76 -12.86 5.77
N GLU A 84 -1.98 -12.22 4.63
CA GLU A 84 -2.22 -12.91 3.37
C GLU A 84 -0.98 -13.67 2.88
N THR A 85 0.21 -13.11 3.07
CA THR A 85 1.47 -13.79 2.72
C THR A 85 1.65 -15.06 3.53
N LYS A 86 1.46 -15.02 4.86
CA LYS A 86 1.52 -16.22 5.72
C LYS A 86 0.54 -17.29 5.26
N LYS A 87 -0.70 -16.90 4.99
CA LYS A 87 -1.77 -17.81 4.56
C LYS A 87 -1.46 -18.45 3.21
N ILE A 88 -1.08 -17.66 2.22
CA ILE A 88 -0.83 -18.13 0.84
C ILE A 88 0.43 -19.00 0.77
N MET A 89 1.51 -18.59 1.45
CA MET A 89 2.78 -19.31 1.42
C MET A 89 2.83 -20.50 2.40
N LYS A 90 1.75 -20.73 3.17
CA LYS A 90 1.67 -21.76 4.22
C LYS A 90 2.84 -21.67 5.22
N ALA A 91 3.22 -20.44 5.56
CA ALA A 91 4.37 -20.13 6.43
C ALA A 91 3.90 -19.49 7.75
N PRO A 92 3.18 -20.22 8.63
CA PRO A 92 2.62 -19.66 9.86
C PRO A 92 3.70 -19.24 10.88
N LYS A 93 4.91 -19.81 10.78
CA LYS A 93 6.05 -19.54 11.67
C LYS A 93 6.74 -18.20 11.40
N TRP A 94 6.41 -17.50 10.33
CA TRP A 94 7.03 -16.20 10.04
C TRP A 94 6.55 -15.16 11.06
N GLU A 95 7.49 -14.56 11.78
CA GLU A 95 7.22 -13.51 12.76
C GLU A 95 7.43 -12.13 12.11
N PHE A 96 6.58 -11.17 12.47
CA PHE A 96 6.66 -9.81 11.99
C PHE A 96 6.74 -8.90 13.22
N PRO A 97 7.77 -8.06 13.32
CA PRO A 97 7.94 -7.19 14.47
C PRO A 97 6.79 -6.21 14.58
N GLN A 98 6.47 -5.76 15.79
CA GLN A 98 5.63 -4.58 16.01
C GLN A 98 6.46 -3.33 15.69
N LEU A 99 5.84 -2.30 15.11
CA LEU A 99 6.47 -0.98 15.06
C LEU A 99 6.25 -0.36 16.44
N ALA A 100 7.35 0.04 17.06
CA ALA A 100 7.35 0.69 18.38
C ALA A 100 6.66 2.06 18.33
#